data_AF-A0A960JID2-F1
#
_entry.id   AF-A0A960JID2-F1
#
_cell.length_a   1.000
_cell.length_b   1.000
_cell.length_c   1.000
_cell.angle_alpha   90.00
_cell.angle_beta   90.00
_cell.angle_gamma   90.00
#
_symmetry.space_group_name_H-M   'P 1'
#
loop_
_entity.id
_entity.type
_entity.pdbx_description
1 polymer ?
#
loop_
_entity_poly.entity_id
_entity_poly.type
_entity_poly.pdbx_seq_one_letter_code
_entity_poly.pdbx_strand_id
1 'polypeptide(L)'
;MTEDEEKYIHFTSCISDLNDAWNILRAIEEFGDRSFFVGCSFRLALIEYSKPYGNSYGTLKQRKLDERFIPLEYMELHRRILVARDKIHAHSDLKIRNARVLVKQVKSQKYVGII
;
A
#
# COMPACT_ATOMS: atom_id res chain seq x y z
N MET A 1 22.74 -16.97 -5.43
CA MET A 1 21.54 -17.24 -4.63
C MET A 1 20.84 -18.42 -5.25
N THR A 2 20.62 -19.49 -4.50
CA THR A 2 19.84 -20.65 -4.95
C THR A 2 18.34 -20.35 -4.89
N GLU A 3 17.51 -21.19 -5.52
CA GLU A 3 16.04 -21.03 -5.47
C GLU A 3 15.51 -21.10 -4.03
N ASP A 4 16.10 -21.96 -3.20
CA ASP A 4 15.76 -22.16 -1.80
C ASP A 4 16.20 -20.98 -0.91
N GLU A 5 17.40 -20.45 -1.11
CA GLU A 5 17.87 -19.24 -0.42
C GLU A 5 16.97 -18.05 -0.73
N GLU A 6 16.64 -17.85 -2.01
CA GLU A 6 15.74 -16.77 -2.43
C GLU A 6 14.35 -16.97 -1.80
N LYS A 7 13.91 -18.23 -1.63
CA LYS A 7 12.58 -18.58 -1.11
C LYS A 7 12.52 -18.28 0.37
N TYR A 8 13.55 -18.68 1.10
CA TYR A 8 13.72 -18.34 2.50
C TYR A 8 13.69 -16.83 2.70
N ILE A 9 14.51 -16.07 1.95
CA ILE A 9 14.56 -14.61 2.03
C ILE A 9 13.18 -14.01 1.78
N HIS A 10 12.51 -14.40 0.69
CA HIS A 10 11.17 -13.92 0.37
C HIS A 10 10.17 -14.18 1.51
N PHE A 11 10.16 -15.39 2.08
CA PHE A 11 9.26 -15.70 3.21
C PHE A 11 9.59 -14.87 4.44
N THR A 12 10.87 -14.69 4.79
CA THR A 12 11.26 -13.87 5.94
C THR A 12 10.86 -12.40 5.76
N SER A 13 11.01 -11.86 4.55
CA SER A 13 10.52 -10.51 4.22
C SER A 13 9.01 -10.41 4.36
N CYS A 14 8.25 -11.37 3.82
CA CYS A 14 6.79 -11.40 3.95
C CYS A 14 6.33 -11.42 5.41
N ILE A 15 7.00 -12.18 6.28
CA ILE A 15 6.69 -12.22 7.72
C ILE A 15 6.98 -10.86 8.36
N SER A 16 8.12 -10.24 8.03
CA SER A 16 8.46 -8.92 8.54
C SER A 16 7.43 -7.87 8.14
N ASP A 17 7.09 -7.79 6.85
CA ASP A 17 6.13 -6.81 6.32
C ASP A 17 4.73 -6.97 6.98
N LEU A 18 4.26 -8.21 7.18
CA LEU A 18 2.99 -8.46 7.88
C LEU A 18 3.03 -8.07 9.35
N ASN A 19 4.14 -8.34 10.04
CA ASN A 19 4.32 -7.93 11.43
C ASN A 19 4.38 -6.40 11.56
N ASP A 20 5.03 -5.72 10.63
CA ASP A 20 5.09 -4.25 10.61
C ASP A 20 3.70 -3.65 10.40
N ALA A 21 2.92 -4.19 9.44
CA ALA A 21 1.53 -3.78 9.24
C ALA A 21 0.70 -3.96 10.53
N TRP A 22 0.83 -5.10 11.19
CA TRP A 22 0.15 -5.39 12.46
C TRP A 22 0.54 -4.42 13.57
N ASN A 23 1.84 -4.19 13.76
CA ASN A 23 2.36 -3.30 14.79
C ASN A 23 1.88 -1.85 14.59
N ILE A 24 1.83 -1.38 13.34
CA ILE A 24 1.31 -0.04 13.03
C ILE A 24 -0.18 0.05 13.36
N LEU A 25 -0.99 -0.95 13.00
CA LEU A 25 -2.42 -0.97 13.33
C LEU A 25 -2.66 -0.99 14.84
N ARG A 26 -1.87 -1.77 15.58
CA ARG A 26 -1.92 -1.81 17.06
C ARG A 26 -1.55 -0.48 17.68
N ALA A 27 -0.52 0.20 17.17
CA ALA A 27 -0.16 1.54 17.63
C ALA A 27 -1.30 2.53 17.36
N ILE A 28 -1.93 2.48 16.18
CA ILE A 28 -3.09 3.34 15.87
C ILE A 28 -4.25 3.09 16.85
N GLU A 29 -4.54 1.83 17.17
CA GLU A 29 -5.59 1.45 18.12
C GLU A 29 -5.28 2.00 19.53
N GLU A 30 -4.03 1.95 19.97
CA GLU A 30 -3.58 2.42 21.29
C GLU A 30 -3.63 3.96 21.41
N PHE A 31 -3.10 4.68 20.41
CA PHE A 31 -3.03 6.13 20.46
C PHE A 31 -4.37 6.79 20.04
N GLY A 32 -5.16 6.14 19.19
CA GLY A 32 -6.42 6.66 18.65
C GLY A 32 -6.25 7.99 17.91
N ASP A 33 -7.33 8.77 17.81
CA ASP A 33 -7.37 10.08 17.14
C ASP A 33 -6.46 11.16 17.77
N ARG A 34 -5.73 10.82 18.83
CA ARG A 34 -4.81 11.72 19.54
C ARG A 34 -3.54 12.01 18.74
N SER A 35 -3.24 11.22 17.71
CA SER A 35 -2.06 11.41 16.86
C SER A 35 -2.44 12.02 15.51
N PHE A 36 -1.82 13.15 15.18
CA PHE A 36 -1.91 13.78 13.85
C PHE A 36 -1.53 12.82 12.71
N PHE A 37 -0.77 11.75 13.01
CA PHE A 37 -0.24 10.82 12.04
C PHE A 37 -1.14 9.62 11.75
N VAL A 38 -2.28 9.44 12.42
CA VAL A 38 -3.17 8.26 12.26
C VAL A 38 -3.45 7.95 10.78
N GLY A 39 -3.82 8.96 9.98
CA GLY A 39 -4.11 8.76 8.57
C GLY A 39 -2.89 8.35 7.74
N CYS A 40 -1.68 8.84 8.06
CA CYS A 40 -0.45 8.44 7.38
C CYS A 40 0.00 7.05 7.82
N SER A 41 -0.03 6.76 9.11
CA SER A 41 0.28 5.45 9.67
C SER A 41 -0.68 4.38 9.14
N PHE A 42 -1.98 4.66 9.05
CA PHE A 42 -2.94 3.70 8.51
C PHE A 42 -2.62 3.36 7.05
N ARG A 43 -2.29 4.36 6.23
CA ARG A 43 -1.87 4.13 4.84
C ARG A 43 -0.58 3.32 4.76
N LEU A 44 0.38 3.58 5.64
CA LEU A 44 1.62 2.79 5.71
C LEU A 44 1.32 1.34 6.06
N ALA A 45 0.44 1.08 7.05
CA ALA A 45 0.03 -0.28 7.39
C ALA A 45 -0.59 -1.04 6.20
N LEU A 46 -1.42 -0.36 5.40
CA LEU A 46 -2.00 -0.97 4.19
C LEU A 46 -0.94 -1.26 3.12
N ILE A 47 0.08 -0.42 2.99
CA ILE A 47 1.21 -0.66 2.08
C ILE A 47 1.98 -1.89 2.54
N GLU A 48 2.42 -1.93 3.80
CA GLU A 48 3.16 -3.04 4.39
C GLU A 48 2.40 -4.36 4.23
N TYR A 49 1.11 -4.38 4.59
CA TYR A 49 0.24 -5.54 4.42
C TYR A 49 0.19 -6.04 2.96
N SER A 50 0.24 -5.12 1.99
CA SER A 50 0.07 -5.44 0.58
C SER A 50 1.35 -5.93 -0.10
N LYS A 51 2.54 -5.72 0.49
CA LYS A 51 3.82 -6.14 -0.12
C LYS A 51 3.92 -7.65 -0.34
N PRO A 52 3.59 -8.52 0.64
CA PRO A 52 3.67 -9.97 0.47
C PRO A 52 2.79 -10.50 -0.67
N TYR A 53 1.66 -9.86 -0.92
CA TYR A 53 0.68 -10.29 -1.93
C TYR A 53 0.88 -9.61 -3.30
N GLY A 54 1.82 -8.67 -3.39
CA GLY A 54 2.29 -8.12 -4.66
C GLY A 54 3.32 -9.03 -5.33
N ASN A 55 3.63 -8.72 -6.59
CA ASN A 55 4.73 -9.39 -7.29
C ASN A 55 6.06 -8.90 -6.73
N SER A 56 6.79 -9.76 -6.03
CA SER A 56 8.20 -9.56 -5.68
C SER A 56 9.07 -10.07 -6.83
N TYR A 57 9.99 -9.24 -7.33
CA TYR A 57 10.90 -9.61 -8.41
C TYR A 57 12.17 -10.23 -7.81
N GLY A 58 12.27 -11.56 -7.90
CA GLY A 58 13.49 -12.28 -7.59
C GLY A 58 14.43 -12.43 -8.79
N THR A 59 15.63 -12.96 -8.56
CA THR A 59 16.59 -13.26 -9.64
C THR A 59 16.14 -14.42 -10.52
N LEU A 60 15.31 -15.33 -9.98
CA LEU A 60 14.88 -16.54 -10.68
C LEU A 60 13.42 -16.49 -11.10
N LYS A 61 12.51 -16.02 -10.23
CA LYS A 61 11.06 -15.96 -10.49
C LYS A 61 10.41 -14.80 -9.76
N GLN A 62 9.25 -14.39 -10.24
CA GLN A 62 8.34 -13.55 -9.45
C GLN A 62 7.72 -14.39 -8.34
N ARG A 63 7.56 -13.79 -7.16
CA ARG A 63 6.98 -14.47 -6.00
C ARG A 63 5.96 -13.60 -5.29
N LYS A 64 4.91 -14.24 -4.81
CA LYS A 64 3.87 -13.65 -3.95
C LYS A 64 3.42 -14.68 -2.93
N LEU A 65 2.96 -14.20 -1.79
CA LEU A 65 2.34 -15.03 -0.77
C LEU A 65 1.00 -15.56 -1.27
N ASP A 66 0.68 -16.77 -0.86
CA ASP A 66 -0.53 -17.46 -1.27
C ASP A 66 -1.77 -16.93 -0.53
N GLU A 67 -2.82 -16.60 -1.28
CA GLU A 67 -4.07 -16.09 -0.74
C GLU A 67 -4.94 -17.18 -0.09
N ARG A 68 -4.61 -18.47 -0.27
CA ARG A 68 -5.35 -19.61 0.34
C ARG A 68 -5.39 -19.58 1.86
N PHE A 69 -4.48 -18.87 2.51
CA PHE A 69 -4.41 -18.73 3.97
C PHE A 69 -5.27 -17.57 4.50
N ILE A 70 -5.94 -16.82 3.64
CA ILE A 70 -6.82 -15.73 4.04
C ILE A 70 -8.22 -16.30 4.28
N PRO A 71 -8.82 -16.08 5.46
CA PRO A 71 -10.18 -16.52 5.73
C PRO A 71 -11.18 -15.93 4.72
N LEU A 72 -12.16 -16.73 4.29
CA LEU A 72 -13.10 -16.37 3.23
C LEU A 72 -13.89 -15.10 3.56
N GLU A 73 -14.24 -14.91 4.82
CA GLU A 73 -14.92 -13.73 5.34
C GLU A 73 -14.11 -12.42 5.18
N TYR A 74 -12.79 -12.53 5.11
CA TYR A 74 -11.89 -11.38 4.94
C TYR A 74 -11.37 -11.23 3.51
N MET A 75 -11.72 -12.12 2.59
CA MET A 75 -11.25 -12.05 1.20
C MET A 75 -11.67 -10.75 0.50
N GLU A 76 -12.86 -10.25 0.78
CA GLU A 76 -13.31 -8.98 0.20
C GLU A 76 -12.53 -7.79 0.76
N LEU A 77 -12.26 -7.80 2.07
CA LEU A 77 -11.41 -6.78 2.70
C LEU A 77 -9.99 -6.84 2.11
N HIS A 78 -9.40 -8.02 2.01
CA HIS A 78 -8.10 -8.24 1.39
C HIS A 78 -8.02 -7.65 -0.02
N ARG A 79 -8.98 -7.97 -0.89
CA ARG A 79 -9.03 -7.41 -2.25
C ARG A 79 -9.13 -5.89 -2.24
N ARG A 80 -9.98 -5.32 -1.38
CA ARG A 80 -10.12 -3.86 -1.27
C ARG A 80 -8.81 -3.20 -0.84
N ILE A 81 -8.04 -3.82 0.07
CA ILE A 81 -6.73 -3.30 0.50
C ILE A 81 -5.74 -3.31 -0.67
N LEU A 82 -5.63 -4.44 -1.41
CA LEU A 82 -4.72 -4.51 -2.56
C LEU A 82 -5.09 -3.50 -3.65
N VAL A 83 -6.38 -3.38 -3.96
CA VAL A 83 -6.89 -2.39 -4.93
C VAL A 83 -6.61 -0.96 -4.45
N ALA A 84 -6.73 -0.69 -3.15
CA ALA A 84 -6.42 0.62 -2.58
C ALA A 84 -4.91 0.91 -2.65
N ARG A 85 -4.04 -0.08 -2.38
CA ARG A 85 -2.60 0.08 -2.62
C ARG A 85 -2.35 0.49 -4.05
N ASP A 86 -2.85 -0.28 -5.01
CA ASP A 86 -2.59 -0.03 -6.43
C ASP A 86 -3.11 1.35 -6.83
N LYS A 87 -4.36 1.68 -6.51
CA LYS A 87 -4.97 2.93 -7.01
C LYS A 87 -4.57 4.20 -6.25
N ILE A 88 -4.25 4.09 -4.96
CA ILE A 88 -4.24 5.25 -4.04
C ILE A 88 -2.88 5.41 -3.37
N HIS A 89 -2.15 4.33 -3.07
CA HIS A 89 -0.92 4.40 -2.28
C HIS A 89 0.36 4.25 -3.11
N ALA A 90 0.35 3.39 -4.14
CA ALA A 90 1.48 3.19 -5.05
C ALA A 90 1.50 4.20 -6.20
N HIS A 91 0.32 4.67 -6.62
CA HIS A 91 0.17 5.62 -7.70
C HIS A 91 -0.30 6.97 -7.15
N SER A 92 0.64 7.75 -6.61
CA SER A 92 0.62 9.22 -6.77
C SER A 92 0.92 9.61 -8.23
N ASP A 93 0.64 8.72 -9.19
CA ASP A 93 0.80 8.95 -10.61
C ASP A 93 -0.38 9.79 -11.08
N LEU A 94 -0.09 11.04 -11.42
CA LEU A 94 -0.94 11.97 -12.18
C LEU A 94 -1.66 11.35 -13.39
N LYS A 95 -1.22 10.16 -13.85
CA LYS A 95 -1.73 9.45 -15.01
C LYS A 95 -3.01 8.65 -14.79
N ILE A 96 -3.45 8.38 -13.56
CA ILE A 96 -4.62 7.48 -13.35
C ILE A 96 -5.99 8.15 -13.61
N ARG A 97 -6.08 9.49 -13.72
CA ARG A 97 -7.41 10.16 -13.87
C ARG A 97 -7.51 11.35 -14.83
N ASN A 98 -6.65 11.48 -15.84
CA ASN A 98 -6.67 12.67 -16.71
C ASN A 98 -6.66 13.99 -15.91
N ALA A 99 -5.93 14.03 -14.79
CA ALA A 99 -5.90 15.23 -13.95
C ALA A 99 -5.41 16.42 -14.79
N ARG A 100 -6.25 17.44 -14.92
CA ARG A 100 -5.96 18.64 -15.71
C ARG A 100 -5.64 19.79 -14.76
N VAL A 101 -4.52 20.45 -15.00
CA VAL A 101 -4.22 21.71 -14.33
C VAL A 101 -5.08 22.79 -14.96
N LEU A 102 -6.01 23.35 -14.19
CA LEU A 102 -6.77 24.52 -14.61
C LEU A 102 -6.05 25.76 -14.10
N VAL A 103 -5.48 26.54 -15.02
CA VAL A 103 -4.98 27.88 -14.73
C VAL A 103 -6.00 28.88 -15.20
N LYS A 104 -6.65 29.59 -14.28
CA LYS A 104 -7.61 30.65 -14.60
C LYS A 104 -7.08 31.99 -14.11
N GLN A 105 -7.02 32.97 -15.01
CA GLN A 105 -6.63 34.33 -14.68
C GLN A 105 -7.89 35.19 -14.52
N VAL A 106 -8.06 35.77 -13.34
CA VAL A 106 -9.19 36.67 -13.03
C VAL A 106 -8.62 37.94 -12.43
N LYS A 107 -8.93 39.09 -13.04
CA LYS A 107 -8.58 40.44 -12.56
C LYS A 107 -7.12 40.53 -12.08
N SER A 108 -6.18 40.12 -12.93
CA SER A 108 -4.72 40.14 -12.72
C SER A 108 -4.14 39.09 -11.77
N GLN A 109 -4.94 38.22 -11.16
CA GLN A 109 -4.47 37.10 -10.33
C GLN A 109 -4.64 35.76 -11.05
N LYS A 110 -3.62 34.89 -10.95
CA LYS A 110 -3.64 33.53 -11.47
C LYS A 110 -4.04 32.56 -10.35
N TYR A 111 -5.05 31.75 -10.63
CA TYR A 111 -5.51 30.69 -9.76
C TYR A 111 -5.18 29.36 -10.43
N VAL A 112 -4.52 28.47 -9.70
CA VAL A 112 -4.13 27.15 -10.17
C VAL A 112 -4.87 26.12 -9.35
N GLY A 113 -5.67 25.29 -10.01
CA GLY A 113 -6.38 24.16 -9.41
C GLY A 113 -6.08 22.87 -10.16
N ILE A 114 -6.20 21.75 -9.45
CA ILE A 114 -6.11 20.40 -10.03
C ILE A 114 -7.53 19.83 -10.00
N ILE A 115 -8.01 19.35 -11.16
CA ILE A 115 -9.30 18.68 -11.35
C ILE A 115 -9.12 17.36 -12.08
#